data_AF-A0A1F8YQL3-F1
#
_entry.id   AF-A0A1F8YQL3-F1
#
_cell.length_a   1.000
_cell.length_b   1.000
_cell.length_c   1.000
_cell.angle_alpha   90.00
_cell.angle_beta   90.00
_cell.angle_gamma   90.00
#
_symmetry.space_group_name_H-M   'P 1'
#
loop_
_entity.id
_entity.type
_entity.pdbx_description
1 polymer ?
#
loop_
_entity_poly.entity_id
_entity_poly.type
_entity_poly.pdbx_seq_one_letter_code
_entity_poly.pdbx_strand_id
1 'polypeptide(L)' 'MRFVTVTELKQRATQIVSQIQASGEEIVITKNGKPVVLMRNVHEKEIVLMASMESKQGHGPFNRQGG' A
#
# COMPACT_ATOMS: atom_id res chain seq x y z
N MET A 1 11.08 10.43 2.41
CA MET A 1 10.34 9.46 3.22
C MET A 1 10.20 10.04 4.61
N ARG A 2 8.96 10.27 5.04
CA ARG A 2 8.64 11.04 6.26
C ARG A 2 7.82 10.22 7.25
N PHE A 3 8.01 10.46 8.54
CA PHE A 3 7.25 9.81 9.61
C PHE A 3 6.19 10.76 10.16
N VAL A 4 4.97 10.24 10.35
CA VAL A 4 3.83 11.00 10.89
C VAL A 4 3.18 10.16 11.99
N THR A 5 2.75 10.79 13.07
CA THR A 5 2.01 10.08 14.13
C THR A 5 0.53 9.92 13.74
N VAL A 6 -0.16 8.91 14.26
CA VAL A 6 -1.63 8.79 14.06
C VAL A 6 -2.37 10.04 14.57
N THR A 7 -1.83 10.71 15.59
CA THR A 7 -2.38 11.95 16.14
C THR A 7 -2.30 13.10 15.14
N GLU A 8 -1.14 13.33 14.51
CA GLU A 8 -1.00 14.32 13.45
C GLU A 8 -1.87 14.01 12.24
N LEU A 9 -1.94 12.73 11.86
CA LEU A 9 -2.80 12.31 10.76
C LEU A 9 -4.27 12.68 11.03
N LYS A 10 -4.77 12.47 12.24
CA LYS A 10 -6.15 12.86 12.62
C LYS A 10 -6.37 14.37 12.55
N GLN A 11 -5.37 15.18 12.90
CA GLN A 11 -5.50 16.63 12.91
C GLN A 11 -5.38 17.25 11.53
N ARG A 12 -4.60 16.64 10.62
CA ARG A 12 -4.16 17.27 9.36
C ARG A 12 -4.28 16.34 8.16
N ALA A 13 -5.22 15.40 8.17
CA ALA A 13 -5.38 14.37 7.15
C ALA A 13 -5.36 14.94 5.73
N THR A 14 -6.21 15.93 5.44
CA THR A 14 -6.33 16.53 4.11
C THR A 14 -5.03 17.17 3.64
N GLN A 15 -4.33 17.90 4.52
CA GLN A 15 -3.07 18.55 4.18
C GLN A 15 -1.97 17.53 3.90
N ILE A 16 -1.90 16.47 4.72
CA ILE A 16 -0.94 15.37 4.54
C ILE A 16 -1.20 14.67 3.19
N VAL A 17 -2.46 14.38 2.85
CA VAL A 17 -2.82 13.78 1.55
C VAL A 17 -2.45 14.70 0.40
N SER A 18 -2.78 15.99 0.46
CA SER A 18 -2.41 16.95 -0.58
C SER A 18 -0.89 17.05 -0.76
N GLN A 19 -0.12 16.98 0.34
CA GLN A 19 1.35 16.97 0.27
C GLN A 19 1.87 15.73 -0.45
N ILE A 20 1.38 14.54 -0.12
CA ILE A 20 1.78 13.28 -0.78
C ILE A 20 1.44 13.32 -2.28
N GLN A 21 0.26 13.83 -2.64
CA GLN A 21 -0.15 13.97 -4.03
C GLN A 21 0.75 14.93 -4.82
N ALA A 22 1.15 16.05 -4.20
CA ALA A 22 1.97 17.07 -4.84
C ALA A 22 3.45 16.70 -4.92
N SER A 23 4.01 16.09 -3.87
CA SER A 23 5.44 15.77 -3.79
C SER A 23 5.80 14.39 -4.32
N GLY A 24 4.83 13.46 -4.35
CA GLY A 24 5.10 12.04 -4.58
C GLY A 24 5.83 11.36 -3.42
N GLU A 25 5.98 12.02 -2.27
CA GLU A 25 6.73 11.49 -1.15
C GLU A 25 5.96 10.36 -0.42
N GLU A 26 6.67 9.29 -0.08
CA GLU A 26 6.16 8.24 0.79
C GLU A 26 6.20 8.64 2.27
N ILE A 27 5.13 8.31 2.99
CA ILE A 27 5.05 8.56 4.43
C ILE A 27 4.72 7.30 5.22
N VAL A 28 5.31 7.20 6.40
CA VAL A 28 5.05 6.13 7.36
C VAL A 28 4.26 6.70 8.53
N ILE A 29 3.09 6.13 8.75
CA ILE A 29 2.26 6.45 9.91
C ILE A 29 2.69 5.57 11.07
N THR A 30 2.93 6.19 12.23
CA THR A 30 3.36 5.51 13.45
C THR A 30 2.32 5.64 14.56
N LYS A 31 2.15 4.58 15.34
CA LYS A 31 1.36 4.56 16.58
C LYS A 31 2.27 4.12 17.72
N ASN A 32 2.43 4.97 18.74
CA ASN A 32 3.31 4.70 19.88
C ASN A 32 4.74 4.33 19.45
N GLY A 33 5.30 5.08 18.49
CA GLY A 33 6.65 4.85 17.95
C GLY A 33 6.79 3.66 17.00
N LYS A 34 5.73 2.86 16.80
CA LYS A 34 5.75 1.70 15.89
C LYS A 34 5.13 2.05 14.54
N PRO A 35 5.76 1.71 13.41
CA PRO A 35 5.17 1.90 12.09
C PRO A 35 3.96 0.98 11.91
N VAL A 36 2.86 1.53 11.41
CA VAL A 36 1.58 0.79 11.23
C VAL A 36 1.03 0.88 9.81
N VAL A 37 1.35 1.93 9.06
CA VAL A 37 0.88 2.12 7.68
C VAL A 37 1.97 2.80 6.86
N LEU A 38 2.15 2.37 5.62
CA LEU A 38 2.88 3.09 4.58
C LEU A 38 1.86 3.71 3.63
N MET A 39 1.91 5.02 3.41
CA MET A 39 1.12 5.69 2.39
C MET A 39 2.04 6.27 1.32
N ARG A 40 1.66 6.07 0.07
CA ARG A 40 2.34 6.61 -1.09
C ARG A 40 1.31 6.99 -2.15
N ASN A 41 1.70 7.89 -3.04
CA ASN A 41 0.89 8.14 -4.23
C ASN A 41 0.95 6.92 -5.14
N VAL A 42 -0.20 6.47 -5.66
CA VAL A 42 -0.28 5.34 -6.59
C VAL A 42 -0.86 5.83 -7.91
N HIS A 43 -0.17 5.52 -9.00
CA HIS A 43 -0.65 5.83 -10.35
C HIS A 43 -1.40 4.63 -10.93
N GLU A 44 -2.39 4.90 -11.78
CA GLU A 44 -3.27 3.88 -12.38
C GLU A 44 -2.50 2.72 -13.05
N LYS A 45 -1.33 3.01 -13.64
CA LYS A 45 -0.45 2.00 -14.25
C LYS A 45 0.12 0.98 -13.26
N GLU A 46 0.28 1.33 -11.98
CA GLU A 46 0.77 0.41 -10.94
C GLU A 46 -0.33 -0.53 -10.44
N ILE A 47 -1.59 -0.09 -10.46
CA ILE A 47 -2.74 -0.87 -10.00
C ILE A 47 -3.01 -2.06 -10.93
N VAL A 48 -2.89 -1.85 -12.25
CA VAL A 48 -3.10 -2.89 -13.26
C VAL A 48 -2.09 -4.03 -13.13
N LEU A 49 -0.84 -3.73 -12.73
CA LEU A 49 0.20 -4.75 -12.58
C LEU A 49 -0.11 -5.71 -11.43
N MET A 50 -0.61 -5.21 -10.29
CA MET A 50 -0.95 -6.04 -9.13
C MET A 50 -2.10 -7.01 -9.42
N ALA A 51 -3.17 -6.56 -10.08
CA ALA A 51 -4.29 -7.42 -10.45
C ALA A 51 -3.89 -8.56 -11.42
N SER A 52 -2.91 -8.29 -12.29
CA SER A 52 -2.38 -9.30 -13.22
C SER A 52 -1.44 -10.33 -12.56
N MET A 53 -0.91 -10.03 -11.37
CA MET A 53 -0.05 -10.94 -10.61
C MET A 53 -0.86 -11.90 -9.72
N GLU A 54 -1.98 -11.46 -9.15
CA GLU A 54 -2.88 -12.31 -8.36
C GLU A 54 -3.54 -13.41 -9.21
N SER A 55 -3.79 -13.15 -10.49
CA SER A 55 -4.42 -14.11 -11.41
C SER A 55 -3.49 -15.22 -11.92
N LYS A 56 -2.19 -15.20 -11.61
CA LYS A 56 -1.21 -16.23 -12.06
C LYS A 56 -0.85 -17.29 -11.02
N GLN A 57 -1.42 -17.26 -9.81
CA GLN A 57 -1.12 -18.25 -8.76
C GLN A 57 -2.11 -19.41 -8.64
N GLY A 58 -3.10 -19.54 -9.53
CA GLY A 58 -4.12 -20.59 -9.46
C GLY A 58 -4.25 -21.39 -10.75
N HIS A 59 -3.35 -22.34 -11.01
CA HIS A 59 -3.65 -23.68 -11.56
C HIS A 59 -2.36 -24.42 -11.94
N GLY A 60 -1.79 -25.13 -10.97
CA GLY A 60 -1.03 -26.34 -11.29
C GLY A 60 -2.02 -27.50 -11.50
N PRO A 61 -1.88 -28.33 -12.55
CA PRO A 61 -2.75 -29.50 -12.72
C PRO A 61 -2.47 -30.48 -11.58
N PHE A 62 -3.47 -30.69 -10.72
CA PHE A 62 -3.44 -31.70 -9.68
C PHE A 62 -3.54 -33.08 -10.35
N ASN A 63 -2.40 -33.71 -10.64
CA ASN A 63 -2.36 -35.04 -11.22
C ASN A 63 -2.70 -36.07 -10.12
N ARG A 64 -3.99 -36.40 -9.97
CA ARG A 64 -4.46 -37.51 -9.12
C ARG A 64 -4.31 -38.82 -9.91
N GLN A 65 -3.17 -39.48 -9.78
CA GLN A 65 -3.11 -40.93 -9.97
C GLN A 65 -3.48 -41.59 -8.64
N GLY A 66 -4.45 -42.50 -8.67
CA GLY A 66 -4.72 -43.39 -7.54
C GLY A 66 -6.06 -44.11 -7.65
N GLY A 67 -6.00 -45.43 -7.80
CA GLY A 67 -7.06 -46.39 -7.45
C GLY A 67 -7.73 -47.08 -8.62
#